data_AF-A0A2N7Z5Z2-F1
#
_entry.id   AF-A0A2N7Z5Z2-F1
#
_cell.length_a   1.000
_cell.length_b   1.000
_cell.length_c   1.000
_cell.angle_alpha   90.00
_cell.angle_beta   90.00
_cell.angle_gamma   90.00
#
_symmetry.space_group_name_H-M   'P 1'
#
loop_
_entity.id
_entity.type
_entity.pdbx_description
1 polymer ?
#
loop_
_entity_poly.entity_id
_entity_poly.type
_entity_poly.pdbx_seq_one_letter_code
_entity_poly.pdbx_strand_id
1 'polypeptide(L)'
;MPVEVLSSNADGTRNAKLVAQFTDGNISKIKTSTLFPASWSDAQTMSAVRATGNGPALATRADGASLHQTTVNGVKVEVIKVGERVTAGYPCGRGCTDPTKF
;
A
#
# COMPACT_ATOMS: atom_id res chain seq x y z
N MET A 1 -0.24 -3.48 18.38
CA MET A 1 1.01 -3.72 17.64
C MET A 1 1.76 -2.40 17.54
N PRO A 2 2.98 -2.28 18.08
CA PRO A 2 3.80 -1.09 17.88
C PRO A 2 4.19 -0.86 16.40
N VAL A 3 4.19 0.41 16.01
CA VAL A 3 4.66 0.88 14.70
C VAL A 3 5.79 1.86 14.94
N GLU A 4 6.97 1.56 14.40
CA GLU A 4 8.15 2.43 14.48
C GLU A 4 8.41 3.03 13.10
N VAL A 5 8.34 4.36 12.97
CA VAL A 5 8.67 5.04 11.71
C VAL A 5 10.19 5.16 11.60
N LEU A 6 10.76 4.58 10.55
CA LEU A 6 12.19 4.61 10.28
C LEU A 6 12.63 5.85 9.48
N SER A 7 11.81 6.28 8.53
CA SER A 7 12.12 7.39 7.62
C SER A 7 10.87 7.85 6.87
N SER A 8 10.91 9.06 6.35
CA SER A 8 9.94 9.60 5.39
C SER A 8 10.55 9.65 3.99
N ASN A 9 9.76 9.31 2.98
CA ASN A 9 10.11 9.46 1.58
C ASN A 9 9.76 10.87 1.10
N ALA A 10 10.30 11.28 -0.06
CA ALA A 10 10.07 12.62 -0.62
C ALA A 10 8.59 12.91 -0.94
N ASP A 11 7.79 11.87 -1.24
CA ASP A 11 6.35 11.96 -1.48
C ASP A 11 5.52 12.01 -0.17
N GLY A 12 6.18 12.04 0.99
CA GLY A 12 5.57 12.06 2.31
C GLY A 12 5.14 10.68 2.84
N THR A 13 5.26 9.61 2.06
CA THR A 13 5.03 8.25 2.57
C THR A 13 6.10 7.87 3.59
N ARG A 14 5.80 6.92 4.48
CA ARG A 14 6.64 6.60 5.63
C ARG A 14 7.07 5.15 5.61
N ASN A 15 8.36 4.90 5.75
CA ASN A 15 8.86 3.55 5.93
C ASN A 15 8.78 3.21 7.41
N ALA A 16 8.12 2.12 7.77
CA ALA A 16 7.91 1.73 9.16
C ALA A 16 8.26 0.26 9.41
N LYS A 17 8.75 -0.04 10.62
CA LYS A 17 8.80 -1.39 11.17
C LYS A 17 7.50 -1.68 11.89
N LEU A 18 6.92 -2.83 11.55
CA LEU A 18 5.78 -3.41 12.22
C LEU A 18 6.28 -4.57 13.06
N VAL A 19 6.03 -4.47 14.36
CA VAL A 19 6.39 -5.48 15.35
C VAL A 19 5.14 -5.78 16.16
N ALA A 20 4.77 -7.05 16.30
CA ALA A 20 3.74 -7.47 17.24
C ALA A 20 4.42 -8.14 18.43
N GLN A 21 4.16 -7.63 19.62
CA GLN A 21 4.48 -8.32 20.86
C GLN A 21 3.22 -9.05 21.32
N PHE A 22 3.33 -10.36 21.52
CA PHE A 22 2.25 -11.22 21.96
C PHE A 22 2.17 -11.25 23.50
N THR A 23 1.05 -11.72 24.03
CA THR A 23 0.77 -11.75 25.47
C THR A 23 1.68 -12.69 26.25
N ASP A 24 2.33 -13.64 25.57
CA ASP A 24 3.33 -14.57 26.10
C ASP A 24 4.76 -13.98 26.13
N GLY A 25 4.92 -12.72 25.72
CA GLY A 25 6.20 -12.04 25.64
C GLY A 25 6.99 -12.29 24.34
N ASN A 26 6.51 -13.19 23.47
CA ASN A 26 7.16 -13.42 22.17
C ASN A 26 6.91 -12.25 21.21
N ILE A 27 7.84 -12.08 20.27
CA ILE A 27 7.78 -11.00 19.27
C ILE A 27 7.66 -11.63 17.87
N SER A 28 6.80 -11.06 17.04
CA SER A 28 6.67 -11.46 15.62
C SER A 28 7.93 -11.15 14.83
N LYS A 29 8.13 -11.83 13.70
CA LYS A 29 9.14 -11.41 12.71
C LYS A 29 8.91 -9.93 12.32
N ILE A 30 9.96 -9.12 12.43
CA ILE A 30 9.91 -7.70 12.06
C ILE A 30 9.62 -7.59 10.57
N LYS A 31 8.58 -6.84 10.21
CA LYS A 31 8.26 -6.51 8.82
C LYS A 31 8.49 -5.04 8.58
N THR A 32 9.07 -4.71 7.43
CA THR A 32 9.14 -3.32 6.96
C THR A 32 7.99 -3.08 6.00
N SER A 33 7.33 -1.93 6.12
CA SER A 33 6.22 -1.54 5.24
C SER A 33 6.29 -0.06 4.91
N THR A 34 5.71 0.30 3.77
CA THR A 34 5.48 1.70 3.39
C THR A 34 4.05 2.06 3.81
N LEU A 35 3.91 3.14 4.58
CA LEU A 35 2.65 3.68 5.05
C LEU A 35 2.33 4.98 4.32
N PHE A 36 1.04 5.29 4.21
CA PHE A 36 0.58 6.57 3.67
C PHE A 36 1.12 7.74 4.51
N PRO A 37 1.19 8.95 3.92
CA PRO A 37 1.60 10.14 4.66
C PRO A 37 0.79 10.30 5.95
N ALA A 38 1.47 10.68 7.04
CA ALA A 38 0.79 10.89 8.33
C ALA A 38 -0.24 12.02 8.28
N SER A 39 -0.11 12.93 7.32
CA SER A 39 -1.05 14.04 7.08
C SER A 39 -2.34 13.60 6.39
N TRP A 40 -2.41 12.37 5.86
CA TRP A 40 -3.64 11.86 5.27
C TRP A 40 -4.54 11.28 6.34
N SER A 41 -5.80 11.72 6.34
CA SER A 41 -6.87 11.03 7.06
C SER A 41 -7.15 9.65 6.46
N ASP A 42 -7.79 8.78 7.24
CA ASP A 42 -8.27 7.48 6.76
C ASP A 42 -9.22 7.63 5.56
N ALA A 43 -10.08 8.66 5.58
CA ALA A 43 -10.99 8.95 4.47
C ALA A 43 -10.24 9.30 3.17
N GLN A 44 -9.17 10.09 3.25
CA GLN A 44 -8.32 10.41 2.09
C GLN A 44 -7.59 9.17 1.59
N THR A 45 -7.06 8.34 2.51
CA THR A 45 -6.42 7.07 2.17
C THR A 45 -7.37 6.14 1.43
N MET A 46 -8.58 5.94 1.96
CA MET A 46 -9.59 5.09 1.35
C MET A 46 -10.11 5.65 0.02
N SER A 47 -10.20 6.99 -0.10
CA SER A 47 -10.56 7.65 -1.36
C SER A 47 -9.49 7.44 -2.43
N ALA A 48 -8.21 7.57 -2.09
CA ALA A 48 -7.10 7.33 -3.02
C ALA A 48 -7.08 5.88 -3.51
N VAL A 49 -7.29 4.91 -2.62
CA VAL A 49 -7.40 3.49 -2.98
C VAL A 49 -8.57 3.25 -3.94
N ARG A 50 -9.76 3.81 -3.64
CA ARG A 50 -10.92 3.68 -4.55
C ARG A 50 -10.68 4.32 -5.90
N ALA A 51 -10.15 5.54 -5.94
CA ALA A 51 -9.85 6.24 -7.18
C ALA A 51 -8.84 5.45 -8.03
N THR A 52 -7.83 4.86 -7.40
CA THR A 52 -6.84 4.01 -8.07
C THR A 52 -7.49 2.75 -8.64
N GLY A 53 -8.27 2.01 -7.83
CA GLY A 53 -8.91 0.77 -8.27
C GLY A 53 -10.06 0.94 -9.28
N ASN A 54 -10.57 2.16 -9.44
CA ASN A 54 -11.53 2.50 -10.49
C ASN A 54 -10.85 2.93 -11.80
N GLY A 55 -9.52 3.02 -11.79
CA GLY A 55 -8.72 3.29 -12.99
C GLY A 55 -8.62 2.09 -13.93
N PRO A 56 -7.93 2.26 -15.08
CA PRO A 56 -7.65 1.17 -15.98
C PRO A 56 -6.63 0.19 -15.36
N ALA A 57 -6.85 -1.10 -15.61
CA ALA A 57 -5.87 -2.12 -15.25
C ALA A 57 -4.60 -1.96 -16.11
N LEU A 58 -3.44 -1.98 -15.46
CA LEU A 58 -2.13 -1.98 -16.11
C LEU A 58 -1.68 -3.40 -16.49
N ALA A 59 -2.13 -4.40 -15.74
CA ALA A 59 -1.88 -5.81 -16.00
C ALA A 59 -2.98 -6.65 -15.35
N THR A 60 -3.21 -7.84 -15.90
CA THR A 60 -4.14 -8.84 -15.37
C THR A 60 -3.50 -10.20 -15.46
N ARG A 61 -3.57 -10.97 -14.38
CA ARG A 61 -3.01 -12.32 -14.30
C ARG A 61 -4.06 -13.36 -14.67
N ALA A 62 -3.62 -14.59 -14.91
CA ALA A 62 -4.50 -15.69 -15.27
C ALA A 62 -5.58 -16.01 -14.20
N ASP A 63 -5.34 -15.66 -12.93
CA ASP A 63 -6.31 -15.82 -11.84
C ASP A 63 -7.37 -14.70 -11.78
N GLY A 64 -7.35 -13.76 -12.73
CA GLY A 64 -8.28 -12.64 -12.80
C GLY A 64 -7.95 -11.47 -11.85
N ALA A 65 -6.83 -11.54 -11.13
CA ALA A 65 -6.33 -10.38 -10.39
C ALA A 65 -5.80 -9.32 -11.37
N SER A 66 -6.17 -8.06 -11.14
CA SER A 66 -5.77 -6.91 -11.95
C SER A 66 -5.00 -5.89 -11.11
N LEU A 67 -3.94 -5.33 -11.68
CA LEU A 67 -3.09 -4.31 -11.10
C LEU A 67 -3.51 -2.94 -11.61
N HIS A 68 -3.68 -1.99 -10.69
CA HIS A 68 -4.02 -0.61 -10.97
C HIS A 68 -3.02 0.30 -10.26
N GLN A 69 -2.55 1.35 -10.93
CA GLN A 69 -1.70 2.35 -10.30
C GLN A 69 -2.09 3.74 -10.77
N THR A 70 -2.07 4.71 -9.86
CA THR A 70 -2.19 6.13 -10.18
C THR A 70 -1.47 6.98 -9.14
N THR A 71 -1.30 8.26 -9.42
CA THR A 71 -0.74 9.22 -8.47
C THR A 71 -1.86 10.09 -7.91
N VAL A 72 -2.01 10.12 -6.58
CA VAL A 72 -3.00 10.93 -5.87
C VAL A 72 -2.27 11.87 -4.93
N ASN A 73 -2.44 13.18 -5.10
CA ASN A 73 -1.78 14.21 -4.28
C ASN A 73 -0.26 14.00 -4.13
N GLY A 74 0.42 13.65 -5.22
CA GLY A 74 1.86 13.42 -5.24
C GLY A 74 2.32 12.05 -4.74
N VAL A 75 1.43 11.21 -4.20
CA VAL A 75 1.73 9.84 -3.77
C VAL A 75 1.31 8.85 -4.84
N LYS A 76 2.24 8.00 -5.30
CA LYS A 76 1.89 6.89 -6.19
C LYS A 76 1.26 5.76 -5.38
N VAL A 77 0.06 5.35 -5.77
CA VAL A 77 -0.77 4.33 -5.11
C VAL A 77 -0.96 3.15 -6.04
N GLU A 78 -0.92 1.95 -5.48
CA GLU A 78 -1.14 0.69 -6.17
C GLU A 78 -2.33 -0.05 -5.54
N VAL A 79 -3.17 -0.64 -6.39
CA VAL A 79 -4.34 -1.41 -5.98
C VAL A 79 -4.41 -2.70 -6.79
N ILE A 80 -4.73 -3.80 -6.09
CA ILE A 80 -5.02 -5.09 -6.71
C ILE A 80 -6.51 -5.37 -6.54
N LYS A 81 -7.18 -5.74 -7.64
CA LYS A 81 -8.59 -6.13 -7.66
C LYS A 81 -8.78 -7.54 -8.21
N VAL A 82 -9.76 -8.27 -7.70
CA VAL A 82 -10.30 -9.48 -8.34
C VAL A 82 -11.77 -9.20 -8.68
N GLY A 83 -12.09 -9.09 -9.97
CA GLY A 83 -13.33 -8.45 -10.41
C GLY A 83 -13.44 -7.03 -9.85
N GLU A 84 -14.56 -6.70 -9.21
CA GLU A 84 -14.75 -5.40 -8.56
C GLU A 84 -14.19 -5.31 -7.13
N ARG A 85 -13.75 -6.43 -6.55
CA ARG A 85 -13.30 -6.46 -5.16
C ARG A 85 -11.84 -6.01 -5.05
N VAL A 86 -11.59 -4.91 -4.34
CA VAL A 86 -10.25 -4.53 -3.90
C VAL A 86 -9.73 -5.57 -2.90
N THR A 87 -8.59 -6.18 -3.20
CA THR A 87 -7.93 -7.18 -2.35
C THR A 87 -6.70 -6.63 -1.64
N ALA A 88 -6.04 -5.63 -2.22
CA ALA A 88 -4.95 -4.89 -1.61
C ALA A 88 -4.92 -3.44 -2.13
N GLY A 89 -4.44 -2.52 -1.28
CA GLY A 89 -4.18 -1.13 -1.65
C GLY A 89 -3.10 -0.53 -0.76
N TYR A 90 -2.04 -0.01 -1.35
CA TYR A 90 -0.89 0.52 -0.60
C TYR A 90 -0.18 1.64 -1.37
N PRO A 91 0.51 2.55 -0.65
CA PRO A 91 1.36 3.54 -1.29
C PRO A 91 2.69 2.89 -1.70
N CYS A 92 3.22 3.30 -2.84
CA CYS A 92 4.44 2.70 -3.36
C CYS A 92 5.68 3.20 -2.61
N GLY A 93 5.85 4.52 -2.43
CA GLY A 93 6.97 5.17 -1.75
C GLY A 93 8.35 4.86 -2.34
N ARG A 94 8.83 3.62 -2.19
CA ARG A 94 10.10 3.09 -2.69
C ARG A 94 10.02 2.34 -4.02
N GLY A 95 8.81 2.18 -4.56
CA GLY A 95 8.59 1.53 -5.85
C GLY A 95 7.22 0.84 -5.89
N CYS A 96 6.59 0.84 -7.06
CA CYS A 96 5.40 0.04 -7.29
C CYS A 96 5.79 -1.28 -7.95
N THR A 97 4.84 -2.20 -8.03
CA THR A 97 4.97 -3.40 -8.86
C THR A 97 5.23 -2.98 -10.30
N ASP A 98 6.17 -3.65 -10.95
CA ASP A 98 6.36 -3.54 -12.39
C ASP A 98 5.21 -4.30 -13.07
N PRO A 99 4.34 -3.65 -13.88
CA PRO A 99 3.21 -4.33 -14.51
C PRO A 99 3.61 -5.51 -15.39
N THR A 100 4.84 -5.54 -15.90
CA THR A 100 5.35 -6.66 -16.71
C THR A 100 5.71 -7.89 -15.88
N LYS A 101 5.75 -7.75 -14.54
CA LYS A 101 6.10 -8.80 -13.58
C LYS A 101 4.95 -9.11 -12.60
N PHE A 102 3.76 -8.55 -12.86
CA PHE A 102 2.59 -8.69 -12.00
C PHE A 102 2.03 -10.12 -12.00
#